data_AF-A0A7Z9ZH81-F1
#
_entry.id   AF-A0A7Z9ZH81-F1
#
_cell.length_a   1.000
_cell.length_b   1.000
_cell.length_c   1.000
_cell.angle_alpha   90.00
_cell.angle_beta   90.00
_cell.angle_gamma   90.00
#
_symmetry.space_group_name_H-M   'P 1'
#
loop_
_entity.id
_entity.type
_entity.pdbx_description
1 polymer ?
#
loop_
_entity_poly.entity_id
_entity_poly.type
_entity_poly.pdbx_seq_one_letter_code
_entity_poly.pdbx_strand_id
1 'polypeptide(L)'
;MSDTIHQVARQHLRRNFALGVLNGALFRLSDALISPSLVLPLFVSQLTDAHFLIGLIQPIMQGGWFFPQLVISRYVQHRPRKKGFYTAAAGVRLVSWGLLTLAVFTLGKRAPGSLLAIFFILLTVFSLGAGVAGLPFMDIVGKAIPARRRGLFFGCRNFLGGSLAFVTGFLVKQILDEE
;
A
#
# COMPACT_ATOMS: atom_id res chain seq x y z
N MET A 1 -31.72 8.85 14.09
CA MET A 1 -30.58 8.03 13.59
C MET A 1 -29.30 8.63 14.14
N SER A 2 -28.81 8.09 15.26
CA SER A 2 -27.84 8.78 16.12
C SER A 2 -26.44 8.76 15.50
N ASP A 3 -25.98 9.93 15.07
CA ASP A 3 -24.66 10.22 14.50
C ASP A 3 -23.58 10.24 15.62
N THR A 4 -23.58 9.20 16.45
CA THR A 4 -22.79 9.11 17.69
C THR A 4 -21.49 8.36 17.43
N ILE A 5 -20.53 9.05 16.86
CA ILE A 5 -19.13 8.65 17.08
C ILE A 5 -18.82 8.84 18.57
N HIS A 6 -18.06 7.92 19.16
CA HIS A 6 -17.62 8.04 20.57
C HIS A 6 -17.08 9.44 20.87
N GLN A 7 -17.38 9.96 22.06
CA GLN A 7 -17.00 11.31 22.50
C GLN A 7 -15.50 11.62 22.29
N VAL A 8 -14.63 10.64 22.53
CA VAL A 8 -13.18 10.71 22.28
C VAL A 8 -12.84 10.92 20.80
N ALA A 9 -13.57 10.27 19.89
CA ALA A 9 -13.37 10.43 18.45
C ALA A 9 -13.82 11.82 17.95
N ARG A 10 -14.88 12.40 18.55
CA ARG A 10 -15.29 13.79 18.29
C ARG A 10 -14.21 14.79 18.73
N GLN A 11 -13.65 14.61 19.93
CA GLN A 11 -12.61 15.50 20.46
C GLN A 11 -11.36 15.55 19.59
N HIS A 12 -10.98 14.41 18.97
CA HIS A 12 -9.81 14.32 18.10
C HIS A 12 -10.13 14.29 16.60
N LEU A 13 -11.35 14.65 16.19
CA LEU A 13 -11.80 14.50 14.81
C LEU A 13 -10.90 15.24 13.81
N ARG A 14 -10.53 16.50 14.08
CA ARG A 14 -9.68 17.29 13.17
C ARG A 14 -8.31 16.65 12.97
N ARG A 15 -7.69 16.19 14.07
CA ARG A 15 -6.39 15.52 14.04
C ARG A 15 -6.46 14.17 13.31
N ASN A 16 -7.46 13.34 13.62
CA ASN A 16 -7.65 12.05 12.97
C ASN A 16 -7.95 12.20 11.48
N PHE A 17 -8.75 13.21 11.11
CA PHE A 17 -9.02 13.54 9.72
C PHE A 17 -7.75 13.96 8.99
N ALA A 18 -6.98 14.92 9.52
CA ALA A 18 -5.76 15.42 8.89
C ALA A 18 -4.68 14.32 8.76
N LEU A 19 -4.41 13.58 9.84
CA LEU A 19 -3.44 12.47 9.82
C LEU A 19 -3.90 11.34 8.89
N GLY A 20 -5.20 11.03 8.88
CA GLY A 20 -5.75 10.04 7.96
C GLY A 20 -5.66 10.52 6.50
N VAL A 21 -5.87 11.80 6.22
CA VAL A 21 -5.70 12.34 4.88
C VAL A 21 -4.24 12.26 4.43
N LEU A 22 -3.30 12.72 5.27
CA LEU A 22 -1.86 12.65 4.99
C LEU A 22 -1.38 11.20 4.76
N ASN A 23 -1.79 10.27 5.63
CA ASN A 23 -1.49 8.85 5.45
C ASN A 23 -2.03 8.32 4.11
N GLY A 24 -3.21 8.77 3.69
CA GLY A 24 -3.78 8.36 2.41
C GLY A 24 -3.04 8.96 1.21
N ALA A 25 -2.65 10.22 1.32
CA ALA A 25 -1.88 10.89 0.30
C ALA A 25 -0.52 10.21 0.09
N LEU A 26 0.22 9.94 1.18
CA LEU A 26 1.49 9.19 1.13
C LEU A 26 1.30 7.79 0.56
N PHE A 27 0.26 7.09 0.98
CA PHE A 27 -0.06 5.76 0.45
C PHE A 27 -0.29 5.77 -1.06
N ARG A 28 -1.06 6.76 -1.55
CA ARG A 28 -1.34 6.95 -2.98
C ARG A 28 -0.11 7.36 -3.77
N LEU A 29 0.74 8.21 -3.18
CA LEU A 29 2.03 8.55 -3.77
C LEU A 29 2.90 7.29 -3.92
N SER A 30 3.01 6.46 -2.87
CA SER A 30 3.75 5.19 -2.96
C SER A 30 3.18 4.26 -4.03
N ASP A 31 1.86 4.14 -4.11
CA ASP A 31 1.16 3.32 -5.11
C ASP A 31 1.48 3.79 -6.55
N ALA A 32 1.50 5.11 -6.77
CA ALA A 32 1.86 5.70 -8.05
C ALA A 32 3.34 5.51 -8.42
N LEU A 33 4.25 5.58 -7.45
CA LEU A 33 5.68 5.37 -7.70
C LEU A 33 6.01 3.89 -7.98
N ILE A 34 5.37 2.98 -7.25
CA ILE A 34 5.51 1.55 -7.46
C ILE A 34 4.87 1.14 -8.79
N SER A 35 3.81 1.84 -9.21
CA SER A 35 3.03 1.62 -10.43
C SER A 35 2.98 0.14 -10.86
N PRO A 36 2.10 -0.66 -10.23
CA PRO A 36 2.00 -2.10 -10.48
C PRO A 36 1.78 -2.50 -11.94
N SER A 37 1.25 -1.59 -12.76
CA SER A 37 0.97 -1.79 -14.17
C SER A 37 2.13 -1.42 -15.09
N LEU A 38 3.11 -0.63 -14.63
CA LEU A 38 4.20 -0.14 -15.48
C LEU A 38 5.57 -0.39 -14.85
N VAL A 39 5.85 0.18 -13.68
CA VAL A 39 7.20 0.17 -13.09
C VAL A 39 7.60 -1.24 -12.67
N LEU A 40 6.72 -2.01 -12.01
CA LEU A 40 7.05 -3.39 -11.64
C LEU A 40 7.22 -4.33 -12.86
N PRO A 41 6.31 -4.33 -13.86
CA PRO A 41 6.52 -5.07 -15.10
C PRO A 41 7.81 -4.70 -15.83
N LEU A 42 8.12 -3.41 -15.95
CA LEU A 42 9.36 -2.93 -16.56
C LEU A 42 10.58 -3.43 -15.79
N PHE A 43 10.58 -3.33 -14.45
CA PHE A 43 11.65 -3.85 -13.61
C PHE A 43 11.88 -5.35 -13.84
N VAL A 44 10.82 -6.16 -13.86
CA VAL A 44 10.94 -7.61 -14.10
C VAL A 44 11.39 -7.92 -15.52
N SER A 45 10.97 -7.15 -16.52
CA SER A 45 11.41 -7.32 -17.92
C SER A 45 12.91 -7.10 -18.12
N GLN A 46 13.57 -6.32 -17.24
CA GLN A 46 15.02 -6.16 -17.25
C GLN A 46 15.77 -7.35 -16.62
N LEU A 47 15.05 -8.27 -15.96
CA LEU A 47 15.62 -9.43 -15.26
C LEU A 47 15.30 -10.75 -15.97
N THR A 48 14.26 -10.80 -16.80
CA THR A 48 13.82 -12.01 -17.49
C THR A 48 12.99 -11.71 -18.74
N ASP A 49 13.13 -12.55 -19.76
CA ASP A 49 12.29 -12.55 -20.97
C ASP A 49 10.98 -13.35 -20.79
N ALA A 50 10.81 -14.02 -19.65
CA ALA A 50 9.64 -14.86 -19.40
C ALA A 50 8.39 -14.00 -19.15
N HIS A 51 7.60 -13.76 -20.22
CA HIS A 51 6.34 -13.00 -20.15
C HIS A 51 5.36 -13.53 -19.11
N PHE A 52 5.36 -14.85 -18.84
CA PHE A 52 4.56 -15.44 -17.79
C PHE A 52 4.87 -14.85 -16.40
N LEU A 53 6.16 -14.65 -16.08
CA LEU A 53 6.58 -14.07 -14.80
C LEU A 53 6.15 -12.61 -14.69
N ILE A 54 6.30 -11.83 -15.77
CA ILE A 54 5.81 -10.45 -15.82
C ILE A 54 4.29 -10.41 -15.57
N GLY A 55 3.55 -11.34 -16.21
CA GLY A 55 2.10 -11.48 -16.04
C GLY A 55 1.67 -11.89 -14.64
N LEU A 56 2.52 -12.56 -13.85
CA LEU A 56 2.21 -12.99 -12.48
C LEU A 56 2.14 -11.84 -11.46
N ILE A 57 2.71 -10.67 -11.76
CA ILE A 57 2.74 -9.53 -10.84
C ILE A 57 1.32 -9.13 -10.40
N GLN A 58 0.40 -8.95 -11.36
CA GLN A 58 -0.97 -8.52 -11.08
C GLN A 58 -1.78 -9.57 -10.30
N PRO A 59 -1.80 -10.87 -10.68
CA PRO A 59 -2.42 -11.93 -9.88
C PRO A 59 -1.89 -12.01 -8.45
N ILE A 60 -0.58 -11.88 -8.22
CA ILE A 60 0.00 -11.91 -6.88
C ILE A 60 -0.49 -10.72 -6.06
N MET A 61 -0.52 -9.52 -6.65
CA MET A 61 -0.97 -8.32 -5.96
C MET A 61 -2.46 -8.36 -5.62
N GLN A 62 -3.31 -8.71 -6.59
CA GLN A 62 -4.75 -8.79 -6.38
C GLN A 62 -5.12 -9.97 -5.49
N GLY A 63 -4.53 -11.15 -5.73
CA GLY A 63 -4.70 -12.32 -4.89
C GLY A 63 -4.26 -12.03 -3.46
N GLY A 64 -3.10 -11.43 -3.26
CA GLY A 64 -2.61 -11.02 -1.95
C GLY A 64 -3.47 -9.94 -1.28
N TRP A 65 -4.17 -9.10 -2.03
CA TRP A 65 -5.12 -8.15 -1.48
C TRP A 65 -6.41 -8.83 -0.97
N PHE A 66 -7.02 -9.70 -1.78
CA PHE A 66 -8.33 -10.29 -1.45
C PHE A 66 -8.23 -11.54 -0.56
N PHE A 67 -7.24 -12.39 -0.78
CA PHE A 67 -7.13 -13.70 -0.11
C PHE A 67 -7.00 -13.60 1.41
N PRO A 68 -6.12 -12.75 1.99
CA PRO A 68 -6.04 -12.60 3.44
C PRO A 68 -7.33 -12.05 4.03
N GLN A 69 -8.03 -11.17 3.30
CA GLN A 69 -9.30 -10.62 3.78
C GLN A 69 -10.35 -11.72 3.95
N LEU A 70 -10.40 -12.69 3.03
CA LEU A 70 -11.30 -13.84 3.13
C LEU A 70 -11.01 -14.70 4.37
N VAL A 71 -9.75 -15.07 4.56
CA VAL A 71 -9.30 -15.97 5.65
C VAL A 71 -9.39 -15.30 7.03
N ILE A 72 -8.95 -14.05 7.12
CA ILE A 72 -8.76 -13.34 8.39
C ILE A 72 -10.03 -12.59 8.83
N SER A 73 -11.03 -12.44 7.95
CA SER A 73 -12.31 -11.79 8.25
C SER A 73 -12.92 -12.27 9.57
N ARG A 74 -13.07 -13.58 9.75
CA ARG A 74 -13.63 -14.19 10.98
C ARG A 74 -12.76 -13.93 12.21
N TYR A 75 -11.43 -13.94 12.06
CA TYR A 75 -10.51 -13.76 13.17
C TYR A 75 -10.43 -12.30 13.65
N VAL A 76 -10.43 -11.34 12.73
CA VAL A 76 -10.30 -9.91 13.03
C VAL A 76 -11.62 -9.27 13.47
N GLN A 77 -12.77 -9.80 13.05
CA GLN A 77 -14.08 -9.29 13.47
C GLN A 77 -14.28 -9.37 15.00
N HIS A 78 -13.79 -10.42 15.65
CA HIS A 78 -13.96 -10.65 17.09
C HIS A 78 -12.96 -9.89 17.98
N ARG A 79 -11.98 -9.17 17.40
CA ARG A 79 -10.93 -8.49 18.17
C ARG A 79 -11.27 -7.01 18.43
N PRO A 80 -11.20 -6.54 19.69
CA PRO A 80 -11.59 -5.17 20.05
C PRO A 80 -10.59 -4.10 19.57
N ARG A 81 -9.31 -4.43 19.37
CA ARG A 81 -8.25 -3.47 18.95
C ARG A 81 -7.64 -3.86 17.59
N LYS A 82 -8.14 -3.26 16.51
CA LYS A 82 -7.70 -3.55 15.13
C LYS A 82 -6.47 -2.74 14.66
N LYS A 83 -6.12 -1.66 15.36
CA LYS A 83 -4.96 -0.80 15.05
C LYS A 83 -3.61 -1.56 15.07
N GLY A 84 -3.47 -2.56 15.95
CA GLY A 84 -2.26 -3.39 16.00
C GLY A 84 -2.00 -4.13 14.70
N PHE A 85 -3.03 -4.77 14.13
CA PHE A 85 -2.95 -5.46 12.85
C PHE A 85 -2.59 -4.51 11.70
N TYR A 86 -3.22 -3.33 11.65
CA TYR A 86 -2.88 -2.32 10.65
C TYR A 86 -1.40 -1.91 10.71
N THR A 87 -0.89 -1.66 11.93
CA THR A 87 0.49 -1.19 12.14
C THR A 87 1.50 -2.29 11.84
N ALA A 88 1.24 -3.53 12.27
CA ALA A 88 2.08 -4.68 11.96
C ALA A 88 2.14 -4.93 10.45
N ALA A 89 0.99 -4.89 9.77
CA ALA A 89 0.93 -5.05 8.32
C ALA A 89 1.66 -3.92 7.57
N ALA A 90 1.57 -2.67 8.04
CA ALA A 90 2.35 -1.56 7.51
C ALA A 90 3.86 -1.78 7.70
N GLY A 91 4.28 -2.30 8.87
CA GLY A 91 5.67 -2.66 9.14
C GLY A 91 6.19 -3.74 8.20
N VAL A 92 5.43 -4.82 7.98
CA VAL A 92 5.79 -5.87 7.01
C VAL A 92 6.01 -5.27 5.62
N ARG A 93 5.10 -4.41 5.17
CA ARG A 93 5.21 -3.77 3.85
C ARG A 93 6.43 -2.88 3.71
N LEU A 94 6.76 -2.11 4.75
CA LEU A 94 7.95 -1.27 4.78
C LEU A 94 9.22 -2.12 4.72
N VAL A 95 9.27 -3.20 5.50
CA VAL A 95 10.41 -4.14 5.50
C VAL A 95 10.53 -4.81 4.14
N SER A 96 9.44 -5.23 3.50
CA SER A 96 9.48 -5.84 2.16
C SER A 96 10.10 -4.91 1.12
N TRP A 97 9.73 -3.63 1.10
CA TRP A 97 10.33 -2.66 0.18
C TRP A 97 11.78 -2.33 0.53
N GLY A 98 12.12 -2.22 1.82
CA GLY A 98 13.49 -2.00 2.28
C GLY A 98 14.42 -3.16 1.88
N LEU A 99 13.97 -4.40 2.08
CA LEU A 99 14.71 -5.59 1.67
C LEU A 99 14.84 -5.71 0.16
N LEU A 100 13.79 -5.37 -0.61
CA LEU A 100 13.86 -5.37 -2.07
C LEU A 100 14.85 -4.32 -2.56
N THR A 101 14.85 -3.13 -1.97
CA THR A 101 15.81 -2.06 -2.28
C THR A 101 17.23 -2.53 -2.00
N LEU A 102 17.49 -3.12 -0.84
CA LEU A 102 18.79 -3.70 -0.51
C LEU A 102 19.21 -4.80 -1.48
N ALA A 103 18.30 -5.69 -1.86
CA ALA A 103 18.55 -6.74 -2.84
C ALA A 103 18.92 -6.16 -4.23
N VAL A 104 18.26 -5.10 -4.68
CA VAL A 104 18.59 -4.41 -5.94
C VAL A 104 20.02 -3.84 -5.90
N PHE A 105 20.42 -3.17 -4.82
CA PHE A 105 21.77 -2.60 -4.69
C PHE A 105 22.87 -3.66 -4.54
N THR A 106 22.57 -4.79 -3.91
CA THR A 106 23.57 -5.85 -3.62
C THR A 106 23.70 -6.86 -4.75
N LEU A 107 22.57 -7.34 -5.28
CA LEU A 107 22.51 -8.40 -6.29
C LEU A 107 22.42 -7.83 -7.71
N GLY A 108 21.67 -6.75 -7.92
CA GLY A 108 21.53 -6.01 -9.17
C GLY A 108 21.75 -6.85 -10.44
N LYS A 109 22.67 -6.39 -11.31
CA LYS A 109 23.09 -7.10 -12.53
C LYS A 109 23.99 -8.33 -12.28
N ARG A 110 24.45 -8.56 -11.04
CA ARG A 110 25.38 -9.65 -10.70
C ARG A 110 24.68 -11.00 -10.59
N ALA A 111 23.43 -11.02 -10.13
CA ALA A 111 22.65 -12.24 -9.93
C ALA A 111 21.15 -12.01 -10.24
N PRO A 112 20.77 -11.82 -11.52
CA PRO A 112 19.40 -11.47 -11.89
C PRO A 112 18.37 -12.52 -11.48
N GLY A 113 18.72 -13.82 -11.56
CA GLY A 113 17.82 -14.91 -11.15
C GLY A 113 17.50 -14.90 -9.64
N SER A 114 18.50 -14.63 -8.79
CA SER A 114 18.29 -14.51 -7.34
C SER A 114 17.47 -13.26 -7.00
N LEU A 115 17.74 -12.14 -7.66
CA LEU A 115 16.97 -10.91 -7.48
C LEU A 115 15.50 -11.10 -7.88
N LEU A 116 15.25 -11.81 -8.98
CA LEU A 116 13.90 -12.14 -9.44
C LEU A 116 13.13 -13.02 -8.44
N ALA A 117 13.77 -14.04 -7.89
CA ALA A 117 13.16 -14.89 -6.85
C ALA A 117 12.83 -14.08 -5.59
N ILE A 118 13.77 -13.26 -5.12
CA ILE A 118 13.57 -12.37 -3.96
C ILE A 118 12.43 -11.38 -4.23
N PHE A 119 12.38 -10.80 -5.43
CA PHE A 119 11.30 -9.90 -5.85
C PHE A 119 9.93 -10.55 -5.67
N PHE A 120 9.70 -11.76 -6.21
CA PHE A 120 8.39 -12.42 -6.12
C PHE A 120 8.02 -12.81 -4.68
N ILE A 121 8.99 -13.25 -3.87
CA ILE A 121 8.77 -13.55 -2.46
C ILE A 121 8.33 -12.28 -1.72
N LEU A 122 9.10 -11.20 -1.85
CA LEU A 122 8.81 -9.94 -1.17
C LEU A 122 7.53 -9.27 -1.68
N LEU A 123 7.24 -9.38 -2.98
CA LEU A 123 5.98 -8.90 -3.57
C LEU A 123 4.78 -9.65 -3.00
N THR A 124 4.90 -10.97 -2.83
CA THR A 124 3.84 -11.80 -2.23
C THR A 124 3.61 -11.40 -0.78
N VAL A 125 4.68 -11.29 0.02
CA VAL A 125 4.60 -10.86 1.43
C VAL A 125 3.99 -9.46 1.56
N PHE A 126 4.43 -8.52 0.72
CA PHE A 126 3.88 -7.16 0.66
C PHE A 126 2.38 -7.18 0.35
N SER A 127 1.97 -7.97 -0.65
CA SER A 127 0.58 -8.06 -1.11
C SER A 127 -0.31 -8.67 -0.04
N LEU A 128 0.13 -9.75 0.61
CA LEU A 128 -0.57 -10.35 1.75
C LEU A 128 -0.71 -9.35 2.91
N GLY A 129 0.35 -8.63 3.24
CA GLY A 129 0.31 -7.54 4.23
C GLY A 129 -0.71 -6.46 3.85
N ALA A 130 -0.83 -6.10 2.58
CA ALA A 130 -1.83 -5.15 2.11
C ALA A 130 -3.26 -5.64 2.35
N GLY A 131 -3.54 -6.92 2.05
CA GLY A 131 -4.84 -7.53 2.34
C GLY A 131 -5.18 -7.53 3.84
N VAL A 132 -4.22 -7.85 4.71
CA VAL A 132 -4.40 -7.79 6.17
C VAL A 132 -4.68 -6.36 6.66
N ALA A 133 -4.01 -5.36 6.10
CA ALA A 133 -4.18 -3.96 6.49
C ALA A 133 -5.55 -3.37 6.06
N GLY A 134 -6.13 -3.87 4.98
CA GLY A 134 -7.36 -3.33 4.38
C GLY A 134 -8.56 -3.33 5.34
N LEU A 135 -8.84 -4.47 5.96
CA LEU A 135 -10.00 -4.62 6.85
C LEU A 135 -9.91 -3.76 8.13
N PRO A 136 -8.79 -3.77 8.89
CA PRO A 136 -8.57 -2.85 10.00
C PRO A 136 -8.66 -1.37 9.61
N PHE A 137 -8.12 -1.00 8.45
CA PHE A 137 -8.15 0.38 7.99
C PHE A 137 -9.59 0.89 7.83
N MET A 138 -10.46 0.11 7.16
CA MET A 138 -11.86 0.48 6.99
C MET A 138 -12.62 0.57 8.32
N ASP A 139 -12.35 -0.33 9.27
CA ASP A 139 -12.93 -0.27 10.62
C ASP A 139 -12.48 0.97 11.40
N ILE A 140 -11.20 1.33 11.32
CA ILE A 140 -10.64 2.53 11.97
C ILE A 140 -11.28 3.80 11.39
N VAL A 141 -11.38 3.90 10.06
CA VAL A 141 -12.05 5.04 9.39
C VAL A 141 -13.53 5.09 9.80
N GLY A 142 -14.20 3.93 9.86
CA GLY A 142 -15.59 3.83 10.28
C GLY A 142 -15.83 4.38 11.69
N LYS A 143 -14.90 4.12 12.62
CA LYS A 143 -14.96 4.57 14.02
C LYS A 143 -14.43 5.99 14.23
N ALA A 144 -13.54 6.49 13.39
CA ALA A 144 -12.89 7.78 13.56
C ALA A 144 -13.59 8.92 12.79
N ILE A 145 -14.23 8.63 11.66
CA ILE A 145 -14.77 9.64 10.74
C ILE A 145 -16.30 9.49 10.60
N PRO A 146 -17.08 10.57 10.86
CA PRO A 146 -18.54 10.54 10.71
C PRO A 146 -18.95 10.19 9.29
N ALA A 147 -20.04 9.44 9.12
CA ALA A 147 -20.51 8.95 7.82
C ALA A 147 -20.61 10.07 6.78
N ARG A 148 -21.19 11.24 7.15
CA ARG A 148 -21.33 12.42 6.28
C ARG A 148 -20.01 12.99 5.78
N ARG A 149 -18.89 12.78 6.50
CA ARG A 149 -17.56 13.30 6.13
C ARG A 149 -16.66 12.26 5.46
N ARG A 150 -17.08 11.00 5.34
CA ARG A 150 -16.24 9.94 4.73
C ARG A 150 -15.97 10.19 3.25
N GLY A 151 -16.96 10.70 2.50
CA GLY A 151 -16.76 11.10 1.10
C GLY A 151 -15.66 12.15 0.95
N LEU A 152 -15.74 13.23 1.73
CA LEU A 152 -14.70 14.27 1.77
C LEU A 152 -13.34 13.70 2.19
N PHE A 153 -13.31 12.81 3.19
CA PHE A 153 -12.08 12.17 3.66
C PHE A 153 -11.37 11.40 2.54
N PHE A 154 -12.09 10.52 1.82
CA PHE A 154 -11.51 9.78 0.69
C PHE A 154 -11.20 10.68 -0.51
N GLY A 155 -12.03 11.70 -0.75
CA GLY A 155 -11.78 12.72 -1.77
C GLY A 155 -10.46 13.45 -1.53
N CYS A 156 -10.24 14.01 -0.34
CA CYS A 156 -8.99 14.68 0.02
C CYS A 156 -7.78 13.73 -0.06
N ARG A 157 -7.92 12.47 0.39
CA ARG A 157 -6.86 11.45 0.29
C ARG A 157 -6.43 11.21 -1.14
N ASN A 158 -7.39 11.03 -2.05
CA ASN A 158 -7.13 10.75 -3.46
C ASN A 158 -6.63 12.01 -4.18
N PHE A 159 -7.20 13.18 -3.91
CA PHE A 159 -6.80 14.44 -4.54
C PHE A 159 -5.36 14.82 -4.19
N LEU A 160 -5.02 14.83 -2.89
CA LEU A 160 -3.66 15.14 -2.45
C LEU A 160 -2.67 14.06 -2.90
N GLY A 161 -3.06 12.78 -2.78
CA GLY A 161 -2.23 11.67 -3.23
C GLY A 161 -1.93 11.70 -4.73
N GLY A 162 -2.95 11.95 -5.56
CA GLY A 162 -2.80 12.09 -7.00
C GLY A 162 -1.99 13.32 -7.41
N SER A 163 -2.20 14.45 -6.72
CA SER A 163 -1.41 15.67 -6.96
C SER A 163 0.07 15.45 -6.63
N LEU A 164 0.37 14.82 -5.49
CA LEU A 164 1.74 14.44 -5.13
C LEU A 164 2.34 13.46 -6.14
N ALA A 165 1.58 12.43 -6.53
CA ALA A 165 2.01 11.46 -7.53
C ALA A 165 2.36 12.11 -8.88
N PHE A 166 1.54 13.06 -9.32
CA PHE A 166 1.78 13.81 -10.55
C PHE A 166 3.10 14.61 -10.48
N VAL A 167 3.30 15.38 -9.41
CA VAL A 167 4.53 16.16 -9.20
C VAL A 167 5.75 15.27 -9.12
N THR A 168 5.70 14.20 -8.33
CA THR A 168 6.83 13.28 -8.18
C THR A 168 7.13 12.52 -9.47
N GLY A 169 6.10 12.14 -10.24
CA GLY A 169 6.30 11.52 -11.56
C GLY A 169 7.08 12.43 -12.52
N PHE A 170 6.81 13.73 -12.51
CA PHE A 170 7.56 14.71 -13.30
C PHE A 170 9.03 14.83 -12.83
N LEU A 171 9.27 14.86 -11.52
CA LEU A 171 10.62 14.89 -10.95
C LEU A 171 11.42 13.63 -11.27
N VAL A 172 10.80 12.45 -11.14
CA VAL A 172 11.44 11.17 -11.49
C VAL A 172 11.80 11.14 -12.97
N LYS A 173 10.90 11.60 -13.85
CA LYS A 173 11.20 11.72 -15.28
C LYS A 173 12.42 12.61 -15.53
N GLN A 174 12.49 13.80 -14.92
CA GLN A 174 13.63 14.71 -15.09
C GLN A 174 14.95 14.08 -14.65
N ILE A 175 14.95 13.35 -13.52
CA ILE A 175 16.16 12.67 -13.02
C ILE A 175 16.60 11.56 -13.97
N LEU A 176 15.66 10.79 -14.54
CA LEU A 176 15.99 9.73 -15.50
C LEU A 176 16.40 10.25 -16.88
N ASP A 177 15.87 11.40 -17.32
CA ASP A 177 16.24 12.02 -18.60
C ASP A 177 17.63 12.70 -18.55
N GLU A 178 18.19 12.92 -17.36
CA GLU A 178 19.53 13.50 -17.15
C GLU A 178 20.69 12.45 -17.17
N GLU A 179 20.38 11.14 -17.23
CA GLU A 179 21.35 10.04 -17.44
C GLU A 179 21.38 9.55 -18.90
#